data_AF-A0A503AGR3-F1
#
_entry.id   AF-A0A503AGR3-F1
#
_cell.length_a   1.000
_cell.length_b   1.000
_cell.length_c   1.000
_cell.angle_alpha   90.00
_cell.angle_beta   90.00
_cell.angle_gamma   90.00
#
_symmetry.space_group_name_H-M   'P 1'
#
loop_
_entity.id
_entity.type
_entity.pdbx_description
1 polymer ?
#
loop_
_entity_poly.entity_id
_entity_poly.type
_entity_poly.pdbx_seq_one_letter_code
_entity_poly.pdbx_strand_id
1 'polypeptide(L)'
;MLRYLEFVMEIALWRQGQFALEDTFKLAEQLFGPANNPAAADNLDWLAQSIDIWSDIDIAAYFRSHMRGNTADPTGGLPMFRDEVDLFKQCCDSYARRVGSRPFGWPETLLLHAFVTHRSEETADFPRRLRMLRNLIEASPNELRLENMPGLIKDVETLVREPDVRNALRLTTFNSGQVGDENDKVAAIEREPAIEAALRRLEDHALLRGCLIAFDLDVDAATFNTRAAQFESCFSDKALWPTLTAALLAVGNYSRLKGARFYFGSAKDNATSWREVLTRGNREDAKQTRYILAILLDCLSQSTNEPKTVLDGVVANYLANAPTSSGYDWRWYLVKYSIMRDGNSGIYVGNDRELGYGLCMLDKTQLNSNYRDPFLSAIIKQAAASDDFVRDRFNGYAHMPRLMVLTRSGTKIQCVPDGYRVIPPEDVAQNSTYLAIAGQYGITNDLLSIAKVSADSPSMLRTGSLLVVSSWANSSLPDFSSIAYLATFSSTASRRSRSIVGDDSSNPTRYGQMLSRSKVTIRPTTVCTQRLIGEIGFAGRQLSRC
;
A
#
# COMPACT_ATOMS: atom_id res chain seq x y z
N MET A 1 33.22 -7.12 -21.46
CA MET A 1 34.32 -6.15 -21.61
C MET A 1 33.99 -5.00 -22.58
N LEU A 2 33.79 -5.23 -23.88
CA LEU A 2 33.52 -4.13 -24.84
C LEU A 2 32.37 -3.18 -24.41
N ARG A 3 31.27 -3.75 -23.90
CA ARG A 3 30.13 -2.96 -23.39
C ARG A 3 30.45 -2.15 -22.14
N TYR A 4 31.37 -2.63 -21.30
CA TYR A 4 31.87 -1.85 -20.16
C TYR A 4 32.70 -0.66 -20.64
N LEU A 5 33.50 -0.81 -21.69
CA LEU A 5 34.21 0.32 -22.31
C LEU A 5 33.22 1.35 -22.85
N GLU A 6 32.14 0.92 -23.50
CA GLU A 6 31.07 1.83 -23.95
C GLU A 6 30.44 2.59 -22.78
N PHE A 7 30.21 1.92 -21.64
CA PHE A 7 29.76 2.55 -20.41
C PHE A 7 30.74 3.62 -19.94
N VAL A 8 32.03 3.31 -19.79
CA VAL A 8 33.04 4.27 -19.32
C VAL A 8 33.15 5.49 -20.24
N MET A 9 33.07 5.27 -21.56
CA MET A 9 33.07 6.34 -22.56
C MET A 9 31.80 7.22 -22.46
N GLU A 10 30.62 6.62 -22.28
CA GLU A 10 29.37 7.39 -22.11
C GLU A 10 29.41 8.23 -20.81
N ILE A 11 29.94 7.67 -19.72
CA ILE A 11 30.20 8.42 -18.47
C ILE A 11 31.13 9.61 -18.74
N ALA A 12 32.24 9.41 -19.45
CA ALA A 12 33.20 10.48 -19.75
C ALA A 12 32.56 11.65 -20.52
N LEU A 13 31.65 11.36 -21.45
CA LEU A 13 30.88 12.39 -22.14
C LEU A 13 29.91 13.13 -21.20
N TRP A 14 29.16 12.42 -20.37
CA TRP A 14 28.23 13.05 -19.44
C TRP A 14 28.94 13.93 -18.42
N ARG A 15 30.15 13.55 -17.98
CA ARG A 15 31.02 14.40 -17.14
C ARG A 15 31.38 15.72 -17.82
N GLN A 16 31.46 15.75 -19.16
CA GLN A 16 31.68 16.95 -19.97
C GLN A 16 30.37 17.69 -20.33
N GLY A 17 29.21 17.26 -19.82
CA GLY A 17 27.91 17.85 -20.18
C GLY A 17 27.41 17.51 -21.59
N GLN A 18 28.01 16.51 -22.23
CA GLN A 18 27.73 16.11 -23.62
C GLN A 18 26.90 14.83 -23.67
N PHE A 19 26.20 14.60 -24.79
CA PHE A 19 25.41 13.39 -25.04
C PHE A 19 26.06 12.53 -26.14
N ALA A 20 25.96 11.21 -25.99
CA ALA A 20 26.60 10.27 -26.89
C ALA A 20 26.00 10.25 -28.30
N LEU A 21 26.87 10.13 -29.30
CA LEU A 21 26.53 9.70 -30.65
C LEU A 21 26.25 8.18 -30.66
N GLU A 22 25.40 7.69 -31.56
CA GLU A 22 25.01 6.26 -31.59
C GLU A 22 26.17 5.30 -31.93
N ASP A 23 27.24 5.79 -32.55
CA ASP A 23 28.37 4.98 -33.04
C ASP A 23 29.53 4.95 -32.03
N THR A 24 30.06 3.76 -31.71
CA THR A 24 31.12 3.58 -30.69
C THR A 24 32.45 4.15 -31.15
N PHE A 25 32.78 4.05 -32.44
CA PHE A 25 34.03 4.58 -32.98
C PHE A 25 34.01 6.09 -33.08
N LYS A 26 32.87 6.68 -33.48
CA LYS A 26 32.70 8.14 -33.45
C LYS A 26 32.78 8.70 -32.03
N LEU A 27 32.23 7.96 -31.06
CA LEU A 27 32.35 8.28 -29.64
C LEU A 27 33.81 8.27 -29.18
N ALA A 28 34.57 7.23 -29.55
CA ALA A 28 35.99 7.15 -29.23
C ALA A 28 36.81 8.27 -29.90
N GLU A 29 36.52 8.59 -31.16
CA GLU A 29 37.17 9.71 -31.87
C GLU A 29 36.87 11.06 -31.21
N GLN A 30 35.63 11.28 -30.76
CA GLN A 30 35.25 12.50 -30.03
C GLN A 30 35.94 12.63 -28.66
N LEU A 31 36.11 11.52 -27.95
CA LEU A 31 36.69 11.52 -26.61
C LEU A 31 38.21 11.56 -26.60
N PHE A 32 38.86 10.85 -27.53
CA PHE A 32 40.30 10.60 -27.51
C PHE A 32 41.04 11.18 -28.73
N GLY A 33 40.32 11.71 -29.71
CA GLY A 33 40.91 12.28 -30.93
C GLY A 33 41.71 13.56 -30.66
N PRO A 34 42.97 13.66 -31.12
CA PRO A 34 43.88 14.75 -30.76
C PRO A 34 43.49 16.12 -31.34
N ALA A 35 42.60 16.16 -32.34
CA ALA A 35 42.29 17.39 -33.07
C ALA A 35 41.20 18.25 -32.42
N ASN A 36 40.35 17.70 -31.54
CA ASN A 36 39.07 18.34 -31.20
C ASN A 36 38.62 18.26 -29.73
N ASN A 37 39.40 17.66 -28.82
CA ASN A 37 39.02 17.61 -27.40
C ASN A 37 40.21 17.93 -26.46
N PRO A 38 40.24 19.10 -25.80
CA PRO A 38 41.30 19.43 -24.85
C PRO A 38 41.33 18.49 -23.63
N ALA A 39 40.25 17.76 -23.34
CA ALA A 39 40.18 16.77 -22.27
C ALA A 39 40.60 15.35 -22.71
N ALA A 40 41.13 15.16 -23.93
CA ALA A 40 41.44 13.83 -24.47
C ALA A 40 42.43 13.03 -23.62
N ALA A 41 43.46 13.68 -23.06
CA ALA A 41 44.42 13.05 -22.16
C ALA A 41 43.74 12.59 -20.87
N ASP A 42 43.01 13.49 -20.20
CA ASP A 42 42.27 13.17 -18.96
C ASP A 42 41.23 12.06 -19.18
N ASN A 43 40.57 12.04 -20.34
CA ASN A 43 39.62 10.97 -20.70
C ASN A 43 40.31 9.62 -20.85
N LEU A 44 41.52 9.59 -21.43
CA LEU A 44 42.29 8.36 -21.61
C LEU A 44 42.78 7.83 -20.26
N ASP A 45 43.26 8.71 -19.39
CA ASP A 45 43.65 8.37 -18.02
C ASP A 45 42.47 7.81 -17.23
N TRP A 46 41.29 8.45 -17.33
CA TRP A 46 40.04 7.95 -16.74
C TRP A 46 39.66 6.56 -17.28
N LEU A 47 39.78 6.35 -18.58
CA LEU A 47 39.47 5.05 -19.20
C LEU A 47 40.38 3.95 -18.66
N ALA A 48 41.70 4.19 -18.63
CA ALA A 48 42.68 3.25 -18.11
C ALA A 48 42.41 2.93 -16.65
N GLN A 49 42.26 3.97 -15.81
CA GLN A 49 41.97 3.83 -14.39
C GLN A 49 40.68 3.03 -14.15
N SER A 50 39.60 3.31 -14.88
CA SER A 50 38.31 2.62 -14.75
C SER A 50 38.39 1.12 -15.06
N ILE A 51 39.36 0.69 -15.87
CA ILE A 51 39.61 -0.72 -16.14
C ILE A 51 40.49 -1.32 -15.05
N ASP A 52 41.58 -0.62 -14.71
CA ASP A 52 42.62 -1.12 -13.81
C ASP A 52 42.10 -1.36 -12.38
N ILE A 53 41.12 -0.58 -11.91
CA ILE A 53 40.51 -0.76 -10.57
C ILE A 53 39.89 -2.14 -10.34
N TRP A 54 39.59 -2.89 -11.39
CA TRP A 54 39.01 -4.24 -11.33
C TRP A 54 40.06 -5.34 -11.43
N SER A 55 41.32 -4.99 -11.65
CA SER A 55 42.42 -5.95 -11.67
C SER A 55 42.63 -6.55 -10.29
N ASP A 56 43.06 -7.82 -10.27
CA ASP A 56 43.49 -8.53 -9.06
C ASP A 56 42.43 -8.71 -7.95
N ILE A 57 41.13 -8.60 -8.28
CA ILE A 57 40.03 -8.86 -7.35
C ILE A 57 39.00 -9.86 -7.88
N ASP A 58 38.27 -10.50 -6.97
CA ASP A 58 36.98 -11.11 -7.30
C ASP A 58 35.90 -10.02 -7.33
N ILE A 59 35.61 -9.53 -8.53
CA ILE A 59 34.64 -8.45 -8.79
C ILE A 59 33.25 -8.82 -8.23
N ALA A 60 32.83 -10.08 -8.41
CA ALA A 60 31.52 -10.52 -7.99
C ALA A 60 31.43 -10.59 -6.45
N ALA A 61 32.48 -11.08 -5.79
CA ALA A 61 32.57 -11.06 -4.33
C ALA A 61 32.60 -9.64 -3.77
N TYR A 62 33.28 -8.72 -4.45
CA TYR A 62 33.34 -7.31 -4.06
C TYR A 62 31.96 -6.63 -4.07
N PHE A 63 31.13 -6.85 -5.10
CA PHE A 63 29.77 -6.33 -5.07
C PHE A 63 28.91 -6.97 -3.97
N ARG A 64 29.03 -8.29 -3.77
CA ARG A 64 28.30 -9.01 -2.71
C ARG A 64 28.71 -8.61 -1.30
N SER A 65 29.91 -8.08 -1.09
CA SER A 65 30.31 -7.55 0.22
C SER A 65 29.63 -6.22 0.55
N HIS A 66 29.11 -5.50 -0.46
CA HIS A 66 28.48 -4.19 -0.30
C HIS A 66 26.96 -4.25 -0.46
N MET A 67 26.44 -5.10 -1.35
CA MET A 67 25.05 -5.14 -1.78
C MET A 67 24.49 -6.56 -1.70
N ARG A 68 23.19 -6.67 -1.42
CA ARG A 68 22.44 -7.93 -1.45
C ARG A 68 21.20 -7.84 -2.35
N GLY A 69 20.93 -8.94 -3.02
CA GLY A 69 19.71 -9.10 -3.82
C GLY A 69 18.50 -9.52 -2.97
N ASN A 70 17.29 -9.55 -3.54
CA ASN A 70 16.08 -9.91 -2.78
C ASN A 70 16.08 -11.37 -2.29
N THR A 71 16.73 -12.27 -3.04
CA THR A 71 16.78 -13.70 -2.73
C THR A 71 17.98 -14.09 -1.87
N ALA A 72 18.85 -13.13 -1.55
CA ALA A 72 20.01 -13.37 -0.72
C ALA A 72 19.61 -13.48 0.76
N ASP A 73 20.48 -14.11 1.55
CA ASP A 73 20.34 -14.12 3.01
C ASP A 73 20.19 -12.68 3.52
N PRO A 74 19.18 -12.36 4.36
CA PRO A 74 19.02 -11.03 4.94
C PRO A 74 20.22 -10.56 5.78
N THR A 75 21.17 -11.44 6.11
CA THR A 75 22.39 -11.03 6.82
C THR A 75 23.45 -10.42 5.89
N GLY A 76 23.80 -9.15 6.13
CA GLY A 76 24.91 -8.47 5.46
C GLY A 76 24.54 -7.71 4.18
N GLY A 77 25.42 -6.79 3.75
CA GLY A 77 25.23 -5.94 2.58
C GLY A 77 24.09 -4.91 2.70
N LEU A 78 23.89 -4.11 1.66
CA LEU A 78 22.77 -3.18 1.49
C LEU A 78 21.71 -3.82 0.57
N PRO A 79 20.42 -3.88 0.93
CA PRO A 79 19.41 -4.42 0.04
C PRO A 79 19.18 -3.47 -1.14
N MET A 80 19.24 -4.02 -2.34
CA MET A 80 19.09 -3.24 -3.58
C MET A 80 17.69 -3.35 -4.21
N PHE A 81 16.79 -4.08 -3.56
CA PHE A 81 15.41 -4.35 -4.02
C PHE A 81 15.31 -4.94 -5.44
N ARG A 82 16.36 -5.66 -5.85
CA ARG A 82 16.58 -6.32 -7.13
C ARG A 82 17.37 -7.61 -6.88
N ASP A 83 17.42 -8.53 -7.82
CA ASP A 83 18.04 -9.84 -7.57
C ASP A 83 19.54 -9.85 -7.90
N GLU A 84 19.93 -9.26 -9.03
CA GLU A 84 21.33 -9.21 -9.47
C GLU A 84 22.05 -7.97 -8.92
N VAL A 85 23.21 -8.18 -8.31
CA VAL A 85 24.03 -7.15 -7.65
C VAL A 85 25.43 -7.04 -8.23
N ASP A 86 25.87 -7.99 -9.06
CA ASP A 86 27.11 -7.85 -9.82
C ASP A 86 26.89 -6.88 -10.99
N LEU A 87 27.08 -5.58 -10.71
CA LEU A 87 26.84 -4.51 -11.68
C LEU A 87 27.85 -4.54 -12.83
N PHE A 88 29.08 -5.00 -12.59
CA PHE A 88 30.09 -5.08 -13.64
C PHE A 88 29.75 -6.19 -14.65
N LYS A 89 29.37 -7.38 -14.15
CA LYS A 89 28.92 -8.48 -15.01
C LYS A 89 27.67 -8.07 -15.79
N GLN A 90 26.67 -7.50 -15.12
CA GLN A 90 25.47 -6.99 -15.80
C GLN A 90 25.81 -5.98 -16.88
N CYS A 91 26.70 -5.02 -16.60
CA CYS A 91 27.15 -4.06 -17.60
C CYS A 91 27.82 -4.76 -18.79
N CYS A 92 28.70 -5.72 -18.53
CA CYS A 92 29.36 -6.50 -19.57
C CYS A 92 28.38 -7.30 -20.44
N ASP A 93 27.30 -7.81 -19.85
CA ASP A 93 26.34 -8.69 -20.53
C ASP A 93 25.27 -7.92 -21.28
N SER A 94 24.83 -6.77 -20.77
CA SER A 94 23.57 -6.14 -21.18
C SER A 94 23.59 -4.63 -21.37
N TYR A 95 24.71 -3.94 -21.11
CA TYR A 95 24.80 -2.51 -21.40
C TYR A 95 24.68 -2.24 -22.91
N ALA A 96 23.86 -1.24 -23.25
CA ALA A 96 23.63 -0.82 -24.62
C ALA A 96 23.22 0.66 -24.66
N ARG A 97 23.79 1.42 -25.60
CA ARG A 97 23.52 2.86 -25.76
C ARG A 97 22.16 3.16 -26.42
N ARG A 98 21.60 2.20 -27.18
CA ARG A 98 20.40 2.38 -28.04
C ARG A 98 19.13 2.78 -27.28
N VAL A 99 18.31 3.60 -27.93
CA VAL A 99 16.96 4.00 -27.51
C VAL A 99 16.02 2.79 -27.60
N GLY A 100 15.44 2.40 -26.47
CA GLY A 100 14.56 1.23 -26.34
C GLY A 100 14.62 0.63 -24.94
N SER A 101 14.43 -0.69 -24.82
CA SER A 101 14.68 -1.39 -23.56
C SER A 101 16.19 -1.40 -23.30
N ARG A 102 16.68 -0.55 -22.39
CA ARG A 102 18.00 -0.66 -21.77
C ARG A 102 17.92 -1.72 -20.66
N PRO A 103 18.44 -2.95 -20.85
CA PRO A 103 18.37 -3.97 -19.81
C PRO A 103 19.29 -3.62 -18.63
N PHE A 104 20.38 -2.89 -18.90
CA PHE A 104 21.16 -2.18 -17.89
C PHE A 104 20.65 -0.73 -17.80
N GLY A 105 19.82 -0.45 -16.80
CA GLY A 105 19.09 0.80 -16.70
C GLY A 105 19.90 1.95 -16.10
N TRP A 106 19.23 3.10 -15.98
CA TRP A 106 19.79 4.28 -15.30
C TRP A 106 20.16 4.01 -13.83
N PRO A 107 19.36 3.28 -13.03
CA PRO A 107 19.76 2.91 -11.67
C PRO A 107 21.11 2.20 -11.61
N GLU A 108 21.28 1.16 -12.45
CA GLU A 108 22.51 0.35 -12.48
C GLU A 108 23.71 1.18 -12.96
N THR A 109 23.48 2.10 -13.90
CA THR A 109 24.49 3.04 -14.42
C THR A 109 25.03 3.93 -13.32
N LEU A 110 24.15 4.58 -12.54
CA LEU A 110 24.57 5.48 -11.46
C LEU A 110 25.26 4.72 -10.31
N LEU A 111 24.76 3.53 -9.97
CA LEU A 111 25.37 2.69 -8.94
C LEU A 111 26.77 2.23 -9.37
N LEU A 112 26.91 1.70 -10.59
CA LEU A 112 28.21 1.27 -11.09
C LEU A 112 29.20 2.42 -11.15
N HIS A 113 28.75 3.61 -11.57
CA HIS A 113 29.59 4.82 -11.57
C HIS A 113 30.06 5.20 -10.16
N ALA A 114 29.21 5.06 -9.14
CA ALA A 114 29.60 5.30 -7.75
C ALA A 114 30.69 4.33 -7.29
N PHE A 115 30.61 3.05 -7.67
CA PHE A 115 31.65 2.06 -7.37
C PHE A 115 32.96 2.34 -8.11
N VAL A 116 32.89 2.71 -9.39
CA VAL A 116 34.09 3.10 -10.17
C VAL A 116 34.77 4.29 -9.52
N THR A 117 34.00 5.34 -9.16
CA THR A 117 34.50 6.53 -8.48
C THR A 117 35.16 6.16 -7.15
N HIS A 118 34.47 5.40 -6.29
CA HIS A 118 35.01 5.00 -4.99
C HIS A 118 36.27 4.14 -5.11
N ARG A 119 36.31 3.15 -6.00
CA ARG A 119 37.49 2.30 -6.17
C ARG A 119 38.68 3.04 -6.78
N SER A 120 38.42 4.06 -7.60
CA SER A 120 39.47 4.87 -8.22
C SER A 120 40.14 5.83 -7.23
N GLU A 121 39.38 6.30 -6.23
CA GLU A 121 39.78 7.40 -5.35
C GLU A 121 39.83 7.02 -3.85
N GLU A 122 39.46 5.79 -3.50
CA GLU A 122 39.40 5.26 -2.13
C GLU A 122 38.59 6.15 -1.17
N THR A 123 37.41 6.60 -1.62
CA THR A 123 36.61 7.58 -0.87
C THR A 123 36.11 7.05 0.49
N ALA A 124 36.04 7.94 1.49
CA ALA A 124 35.66 7.59 2.85
C ALA A 124 34.15 7.29 3.00
N ASP A 125 33.81 6.41 3.95
CA ASP A 125 32.43 6.07 4.36
C ASP A 125 31.52 5.64 3.19
N PHE A 126 32.08 4.97 2.19
CA PHE A 126 31.35 4.53 1.01
C PHE A 126 30.10 3.70 1.30
N PRO A 127 30.04 2.79 2.30
CA PRO A 127 28.80 2.08 2.64
C PRO A 127 27.64 3.01 2.99
N ARG A 128 27.90 4.13 3.68
CA ARG A 128 26.88 5.15 3.96
C ARG A 128 26.49 5.89 2.69
N ARG A 129 27.46 6.30 1.86
CA ARG A 129 27.19 7.00 0.58
C ARG A 129 26.37 6.14 -0.37
N LEU A 130 26.66 4.85 -0.45
CA LEU A 130 25.94 3.88 -1.27
C LEU A 130 24.49 3.71 -0.81
N ARG A 131 24.24 3.69 0.50
CA ARG A 131 22.89 3.65 1.09
C ARG A 131 22.08 4.89 0.71
N MET A 132 22.66 6.07 0.83
CA MET A 132 22.02 7.33 0.43
C MET A 132 21.74 7.34 -1.08
N LEU A 133 22.71 6.93 -1.90
CA LEU A 133 22.53 6.84 -3.35
C LEU A 133 21.39 5.88 -3.72
N ARG A 134 21.33 4.70 -3.08
CA ARG A 134 20.22 3.75 -3.28
C ARG A 134 18.88 4.40 -2.95
N ASN A 135 18.77 5.10 -1.83
CA ASN A 135 17.52 5.77 -1.45
C ASN A 135 17.11 6.85 -2.46
N LEU A 136 18.07 7.66 -2.91
CA LEU A 136 17.86 8.70 -3.92
C LEU A 136 17.38 8.10 -5.25
N ILE A 137 18.03 7.03 -5.73
CA ILE A 137 17.64 6.33 -6.96
C ILE A 137 16.22 5.76 -6.85
N GLU A 138 15.86 5.10 -5.74
CA GLU A 138 14.53 4.51 -5.55
C GLU A 138 13.41 5.58 -5.54
N ALA A 139 13.72 6.80 -5.11
CA ALA A 139 12.77 7.91 -5.06
C ALA A 139 12.76 8.78 -6.33
N SER A 140 13.67 8.53 -7.29
CA SER A 140 13.87 9.38 -8.47
C SER A 140 13.44 8.80 -9.83
N PRO A 141 12.40 7.95 -9.96
CA PRO A 141 12.08 7.35 -11.26
C PRO A 141 11.68 8.37 -12.33
N ASN A 142 11.26 9.58 -11.95
CA ASN A 142 10.93 10.63 -12.90
C ASN A 142 12.16 11.42 -13.35
N GLU A 143 13.19 11.52 -12.52
CA GLU A 143 14.42 12.25 -12.75
C GLU A 143 15.43 11.40 -13.54
N LEU A 144 15.36 10.07 -13.44
CA LEU A 144 16.22 9.12 -14.16
C LEU A 144 15.89 9.07 -15.66
N ARG A 145 16.39 10.06 -16.41
CA ARG A 145 16.22 10.20 -17.85
C ARG A 145 17.51 10.71 -18.49
N LEU A 146 17.66 10.46 -19.79
CA LEU A 146 18.88 10.76 -20.54
C LEU A 146 19.29 12.23 -20.38
N GLU A 147 18.34 13.16 -20.51
CA GLU A 147 18.56 14.60 -20.41
C GLU A 147 19.17 15.06 -19.08
N ASN A 148 18.92 14.31 -18.01
CA ASN A 148 19.40 14.61 -16.66
C ASN A 148 20.73 13.91 -16.35
N MET A 149 21.19 12.96 -17.18
CA MET A 149 22.37 12.14 -16.87
C MET A 149 23.63 12.95 -16.56
N PRO A 150 23.98 14.04 -17.29
CA PRO A 150 25.10 14.88 -16.89
C PRO A 150 25.00 15.42 -15.46
N GLY A 151 23.81 15.87 -15.06
CA GLY A 151 23.57 16.35 -13.69
C GLY A 151 23.60 15.22 -12.67
N LEU A 152 23.01 14.06 -12.97
CA LEU A 152 22.99 12.89 -12.10
C LEU A 152 24.39 12.31 -11.88
N ILE A 153 25.24 12.28 -12.90
CA ILE A 153 26.64 11.85 -12.76
C ILE A 153 27.41 12.79 -11.84
N LYS A 154 27.23 14.11 -12.01
CA LYS A 154 27.82 15.10 -11.12
C LYS A 154 27.32 14.97 -9.67
N ASP A 155 26.03 14.72 -9.48
CA ASP A 155 25.44 14.50 -8.16
C ASP A 155 26.01 13.23 -7.50
N VAL A 156 26.17 12.12 -8.24
CA VAL A 156 26.81 10.90 -7.75
C VAL A 156 28.26 11.15 -7.33
N GLU A 157 29.04 11.83 -8.18
CA GLU A 157 30.42 12.18 -7.85
C GLU A 157 30.50 13.06 -6.60
N THR A 158 29.61 14.05 -6.48
CA THR A 158 29.52 14.92 -5.30
C THR A 158 29.20 14.10 -4.05
N LEU A 159 28.21 13.22 -4.12
CA LEU A 159 27.77 12.38 -3.00
C LEU A 159 28.88 11.44 -2.51
N VAL A 160 29.68 10.88 -3.43
CA VAL A 160 30.72 9.89 -3.14
C VAL A 160 32.03 10.54 -2.70
N ARG A 161 32.40 11.69 -3.27
CA ARG A 161 33.70 12.36 -3.01
C ARG A 161 33.68 13.29 -1.80
N GLU A 162 32.58 14.00 -1.58
CA GLU A 162 32.52 15.05 -0.56
C GLU A 162 32.60 14.45 0.86
N PRO A 163 33.66 14.75 1.65
CA PRO A 163 33.84 14.17 2.97
C PRO A 163 32.73 14.55 3.95
N ASP A 164 32.20 15.78 3.87
CA ASP A 164 31.12 16.23 4.72
C ASP A 164 29.74 15.78 4.19
N VAL A 165 29.00 15.02 4.99
CA VAL A 165 27.73 14.43 4.53
C VAL A 165 26.66 15.48 4.20
N ARG A 166 26.67 16.63 4.88
CA ARG A 166 25.69 17.71 4.62
C ARG A 166 26.00 18.43 3.32
N ASN A 167 27.28 18.65 3.01
CA ASN A 167 27.71 19.21 1.72
C ASN A 167 27.45 18.23 0.57
N ALA A 168 27.66 16.94 0.81
CA ALA A 168 27.42 15.89 -0.18
C ALA A 168 25.95 15.74 -0.57
N LEU A 169 25.03 16.22 0.27
CA LEU A 169 23.59 16.26 0.01
C LEU A 169 23.10 17.56 -0.65
N ARG A 170 24.00 18.45 -1.08
CA ARG A 170 23.66 19.64 -1.89
C ARG A 170 23.47 19.28 -3.37
N LEU A 171 22.63 18.28 -3.60
CA LEU A 171 22.34 17.72 -4.92
C LEU A 171 21.19 18.50 -5.57
N THR A 172 21.26 18.69 -6.89
CA THR A 172 20.29 19.53 -7.61
C THR A 172 19.48 18.77 -8.65
N THR A 173 19.88 17.54 -9.00
CA THR A 173 19.27 16.76 -10.09
C THR A 173 18.38 15.65 -9.57
N PHE A 174 18.74 15.01 -8.45
CA PHE A 174 17.87 14.03 -7.78
C PHE A 174 16.59 14.65 -7.23
N ASN A 175 15.63 13.79 -6.86
CA ASN A 175 14.35 14.22 -6.30
C ASN A 175 14.57 15.04 -5.01
N SER A 176 14.19 16.32 -5.06
CA SER A 176 14.42 17.26 -3.95
C SER A 176 13.70 16.87 -2.65
N GLY A 177 12.55 16.18 -2.74
CA GLY A 177 11.85 15.63 -1.59
C GLY A 177 12.66 14.57 -0.88
N GLN A 178 13.28 13.64 -1.63
CA GLN A 178 14.16 12.63 -1.06
C GLN A 178 15.48 13.21 -0.57
N VAL A 179 16.06 14.20 -1.26
CA VAL A 179 17.24 14.93 -0.75
C VAL A 179 16.93 15.58 0.60
N GLY A 180 15.73 16.17 0.75
CA GLY A 180 15.25 16.69 2.04
C GLY A 180 15.14 15.60 3.11
N ASP A 181 14.55 14.45 2.78
CA ASP A 181 14.45 13.30 3.68
C ASP A 181 15.84 12.79 4.13
N GLU A 182 16.82 12.69 3.23
CA GLU A 182 18.21 12.31 3.59
C GLU A 182 18.86 13.34 4.53
N ASN A 183 18.64 14.65 4.31
CA ASN A 183 19.13 15.69 5.21
C ASN A 183 18.49 15.60 6.61
N ASP A 184 17.18 15.35 6.69
CA ASP A 184 16.46 15.18 7.94
C ASP A 184 17.00 13.98 8.74
N LYS A 185 17.30 12.86 8.07
CA LYS A 185 17.89 11.68 8.71
C LYS A 185 19.28 11.94 9.25
N VAL A 186 20.13 12.62 8.47
CA VAL A 186 21.47 13.03 8.92
C VAL A 186 21.35 13.88 10.18
N ALA A 187 20.49 14.89 10.18
CA ALA A 187 20.26 15.74 11.34
C ALA A 187 19.70 14.97 12.55
N ALA A 188 18.80 14.01 12.32
CA ALA A 188 18.24 13.18 13.37
C ALA A 188 19.29 12.25 14.02
N ILE A 189 20.17 11.64 13.22
CA ILE A 189 21.28 10.80 13.73
C ILE A 189 22.29 11.65 14.50
N GLU A 190 22.63 12.85 14.01
CA GLU A 190 23.53 13.77 14.72
C GLU A 190 22.97 14.18 16.09
N ARG A 191 21.65 14.39 16.19
CA ARG A 191 20.97 14.73 17.45
C ARG A 191 20.82 13.53 18.39
N GLU A 192 20.40 12.38 17.86
CA GLU A 192 20.11 11.16 18.62
C GLU A 192 20.81 9.95 17.99
N PRO A 193 22.13 9.76 18.18
CA PRO A 193 22.89 8.70 17.51
C PRO A 193 22.35 7.28 17.73
N ALA A 194 21.67 7.05 18.86
CA ALA A 194 21.07 5.78 19.23
C ALA A 194 19.92 5.33 18.30
N ILE A 195 19.40 6.19 17.41
CA ILE A 195 18.38 5.80 16.42
C ILE A 195 18.94 5.16 15.17
N GLU A 196 20.24 5.33 14.89
CA GLU A 196 20.82 5.01 13.58
C GLU A 196 20.58 3.55 13.16
N ALA A 197 20.72 2.62 14.09
CA ALA A 197 20.49 1.20 13.81
C ALA A 197 19.04 0.91 13.40
N ALA A 198 18.05 1.54 14.06
CA ALA A 198 16.64 1.37 13.71
C ALA A 198 16.28 2.08 12.41
N LEU A 199 16.85 3.26 12.18
CA LEU A 199 16.68 4.02 10.95
C LEU A 199 17.14 3.20 9.74
N ARG A 200 18.35 2.62 9.80
CA ARG A 200 18.88 1.76 8.72
C ARG A 200 17.98 0.54 8.44
N ARG A 201 17.38 -0.06 9.47
CA ARG A 201 16.42 -1.16 9.29
C ARG A 201 15.15 -0.72 8.59
N LEU A 202 14.60 0.44 8.97
CA LEU A 202 13.44 1.02 8.27
C LEU A 202 13.76 1.34 6.81
N GLU A 203 14.92 1.91 6.52
CA GLU A 203 15.35 2.14 5.13
C GLU A 203 15.46 0.86 4.31
N ASP A 204 15.85 -0.25 4.93
CA ASP A 204 15.96 -1.57 4.32
C ASP A 204 14.59 -2.24 4.10
N HIS A 205 13.53 -1.71 4.71
CA HIS A 205 12.18 -2.28 4.61
C HIS A 205 11.60 -2.09 3.19
N ALA A 206 11.08 -3.16 2.60
CA ALA A 206 10.63 -3.18 1.19
C ALA A 206 9.46 -2.23 0.87
N LEU A 207 8.70 -1.79 1.89
CA LEU A 207 7.64 -0.78 1.76
C LEU A 207 8.13 0.66 1.88
N LEU A 208 9.33 0.89 2.42
CA LEU A 208 9.89 2.22 2.65
C LEU A 208 11.00 2.54 1.63
N ARG A 209 11.82 1.53 1.31
CA ARG A 209 12.91 1.61 0.32
C ARG A 209 13.78 2.84 0.48
N GLY A 210 14.08 3.19 1.72
CA GLY A 210 14.86 4.37 2.07
C GLY A 210 14.02 5.56 2.49
N CYS A 211 12.81 5.75 2.01
CA CYS A 211 12.03 6.95 2.31
C CYS A 211 11.39 6.90 3.71
N LEU A 212 11.67 7.90 4.57
CA LEU A 212 11.17 7.96 5.95
C LEU A 212 10.26 9.15 6.25
N ILE A 213 9.69 9.79 5.22
CA ILE A 213 8.77 10.94 5.37
C ILE A 213 7.53 10.64 6.23
N ALA A 214 7.13 9.36 6.33
CA ALA A 214 6.02 8.89 7.16
C ALA A 214 6.40 8.69 8.64
N PHE A 215 7.65 8.91 9.04
CA PHE A 215 8.12 8.79 10.42
C PHE A 215 8.47 10.14 11.01
N ASP A 216 8.16 10.30 12.29
CA ASP A 216 8.67 11.42 13.05
C ASP A 216 10.11 11.12 13.49
N LEU A 217 11.04 11.97 13.05
CA LEU A 217 12.46 11.85 13.36
C LEU A 217 12.84 12.75 14.55
N ASP A 218 11.92 13.60 15.00
CA ASP A 218 12.09 14.56 16.09
C ASP A 218 11.52 14.04 17.41
N VAL A 219 11.93 12.82 17.78
CA VAL A 219 11.57 12.16 19.03
C VAL A 219 12.81 11.54 19.66
N ASP A 220 12.73 11.20 20.94
CA ASP A 220 13.81 10.51 21.64
C ASP A 220 14.06 9.10 21.06
N ALA A 221 15.27 8.58 21.30
CA ALA A 221 15.68 7.32 20.72
C ALA A 221 14.84 6.11 21.17
N ALA A 222 14.32 6.10 22.41
CA ALA A 222 13.51 5.00 22.89
C ALA A 222 12.16 4.95 22.17
N THR A 223 11.52 6.11 22.00
CA THR A 223 10.27 6.25 21.23
C THR A 223 10.49 5.85 19.77
N PHE A 224 11.54 6.38 19.11
CA PHE A 224 11.82 6.05 17.72
C PHE A 224 12.09 4.55 17.51
N ASN A 225 12.97 3.96 18.33
CA ASN A 225 13.35 2.55 18.21
C ASN A 225 12.16 1.62 18.44
N THR A 226 11.28 1.98 19.38
CA THR A 226 10.07 1.21 19.65
C THR A 226 9.09 1.28 18.48
N ARG A 227 8.84 2.49 17.94
CA ARG A 227 7.99 2.67 16.76
C ARG A 227 8.53 1.92 15.54
N ALA A 228 9.84 1.95 15.33
CA ALA A 228 10.49 1.20 14.25
C ALA A 228 10.24 -0.31 14.38
N ALA A 229 10.45 -0.89 15.56
CA ALA A 229 10.21 -2.30 15.82
C ALA A 229 8.74 -2.70 15.62
N GLN A 230 7.79 -1.86 16.08
CA GLN A 230 6.36 -2.12 15.88
C GLN A 230 5.96 -2.04 14.40
N PHE A 231 6.56 -1.12 13.65
CA PHE A 231 6.35 -1.04 12.21
C PHE A 231 6.84 -2.31 11.51
N GLU A 232 8.07 -2.76 11.79
CA GLU A 232 8.63 -3.98 11.21
C GLU A 232 7.75 -5.20 11.50
N SER A 233 7.32 -5.36 12.76
CA SER A 233 6.44 -6.45 13.21
C SER A 233 5.10 -6.47 12.47
N CYS A 234 4.46 -5.30 12.32
CA CYS A 234 3.14 -5.21 11.73
C CYS A 234 3.14 -5.26 10.19
N PHE A 235 4.07 -4.56 9.56
CA PHE A 235 4.05 -4.35 8.11
C PHE A 235 4.73 -5.47 7.32
N SER A 236 5.60 -6.25 7.95
CA SER A 236 6.22 -7.43 7.33
C SER A 236 5.24 -8.60 7.19
N ASP A 237 4.30 -8.76 8.13
CA ASP A 237 3.26 -9.78 8.05
C ASP A 237 2.06 -9.29 7.22
N LYS A 238 1.99 -9.76 5.97
CA LYS A 238 0.91 -9.45 5.04
C LYS A 238 -0.46 -9.89 5.53
N ALA A 239 -0.54 -10.88 6.43
CA ALA A 239 -1.80 -11.32 7.02
C ALA A 239 -2.43 -10.24 7.91
N LEU A 240 -1.63 -9.28 8.41
CA LEU A 240 -2.10 -8.16 9.23
C LEU A 240 -2.64 -7.00 8.39
N TRP A 241 -2.33 -6.91 7.09
CA TRP A 241 -2.70 -5.77 6.25
C TRP A 241 -4.22 -5.47 6.21
N PRO A 242 -5.14 -6.46 6.16
CA PRO A 242 -6.57 -6.21 6.27
C PRO A 242 -7.00 -5.52 7.57
N THR A 243 -6.37 -5.86 8.69
CA THR A 243 -6.64 -5.24 10.00
C THR A 243 -5.91 -3.91 10.14
N LEU A 244 -4.68 -3.79 9.64
CA LEU A 244 -3.91 -2.54 9.63
C LEU A 244 -4.64 -1.42 8.88
N THR A 245 -5.16 -1.72 7.68
CA THR A 245 -5.93 -0.73 6.91
C THR A 245 -7.16 -0.24 7.68
N ALA A 246 -7.80 -1.12 8.46
CA ALA A 246 -8.92 -0.79 9.33
C ALA A 246 -8.51 0.06 10.53
N ALA A 247 -7.45 -0.36 11.23
CA ALA A 247 -6.96 0.29 12.44
C ALA A 247 -6.41 1.69 12.15
N LEU A 248 -5.67 1.87 11.06
CA LEU A 248 -5.23 3.20 10.62
C LEU A 248 -6.44 4.11 10.33
N LEU A 249 -7.49 3.60 9.65
CA LEU A 249 -8.72 4.38 9.40
C LEU A 249 -9.48 4.71 10.70
N ALA A 250 -9.47 3.78 11.65
CA ALA A 250 -10.07 3.97 12.97
C ALA A 250 -9.36 5.10 13.74
N VAL A 251 -8.02 5.13 13.69
CA VAL A 251 -7.21 6.23 14.25
C VAL A 251 -7.49 7.54 13.53
N GLY A 252 -7.51 7.55 12.20
CA GLY A 252 -7.83 8.76 11.44
C GLY A 252 -7.80 8.60 9.93
N ASN A 253 -8.11 9.68 9.20
CA ASN A 253 -7.98 9.68 7.74
C ASN A 253 -6.51 9.80 7.30
N TYR A 254 -5.87 8.67 6.97
CA TYR A 254 -4.49 8.61 6.51
C TYR A 254 -4.34 8.63 4.98
N SER A 255 -5.43 8.92 4.25
CA SER A 255 -5.44 8.90 2.79
C SER A 255 -4.41 9.87 2.19
N ARG A 256 -3.79 9.49 1.08
CA ARG A 256 -2.96 10.40 0.27
C ARG A 256 -3.68 10.77 -1.02
N LEU A 257 -3.85 12.07 -1.30
CA LEU A 257 -4.52 12.54 -2.51
C LEU A 257 -3.57 12.65 -3.72
N LYS A 258 -3.98 12.20 -4.91
CA LYS A 258 -3.28 12.41 -6.18
C LYS A 258 -4.31 12.67 -7.29
N GLY A 259 -4.43 13.91 -7.73
CA GLY A 259 -5.53 14.31 -8.61
C GLY A 259 -6.87 14.06 -7.90
N ALA A 260 -7.73 13.23 -8.50
CA ALA A 260 -9.03 12.85 -7.92
C ALA A 260 -9.02 11.52 -7.12
N ARG A 261 -7.84 10.92 -6.89
CA ARG A 261 -7.70 9.59 -6.28
C ARG A 261 -7.17 9.69 -4.86
N PHE A 262 -7.81 8.97 -3.95
CA PHE A 262 -7.40 8.76 -2.58
C PHE A 262 -6.70 7.41 -2.46
N TYR A 263 -5.45 7.42 -2.02
CA TYR A 263 -4.65 6.23 -1.83
C TYR A 263 -4.67 5.84 -0.35
N PHE A 264 -5.01 4.59 -0.10
CA PHE A 264 -4.87 3.90 1.17
C PHE A 264 -4.00 2.66 0.99
N GLY A 265 -3.63 2.02 2.10
CA GLY A 265 -3.00 0.71 2.06
C GLY A 265 -3.97 -0.31 1.44
N SER A 266 -3.43 -1.32 0.75
CA SER A 266 -4.25 -2.43 0.27
C SER A 266 -4.38 -3.48 1.37
N ALA A 267 -5.60 -4.01 1.55
CA ALA A 267 -5.83 -5.20 2.37
C ALA A 267 -5.34 -6.48 1.68
N LYS A 268 -4.99 -6.42 0.38
CA LYS A 268 -4.43 -7.53 -0.40
C LYS A 268 -2.91 -7.38 -0.50
N ASP A 269 -2.23 -8.42 -0.98
CA ASP A 269 -0.79 -8.41 -1.25
C ASP A 269 -0.42 -7.48 -2.41
N ASN A 270 -0.49 -6.18 -2.15
CA ASN A 270 -0.09 -5.11 -3.05
C ASN A 270 0.78 -4.09 -2.30
N ALA A 271 2.08 -4.38 -2.25
CA ALA A 271 3.10 -3.51 -1.65
C ALA A 271 3.17 -2.12 -2.32
N THR A 272 2.79 -1.99 -3.59
CA THR A 272 2.80 -0.70 -4.30
C THR A 272 1.81 0.27 -3.67
N SER A 273 0.63 -0.19 -3.25
CA SER A 273 -0.36 0.65 -2.57
C SER A 273 0.17 1.21 -1.26
N TRP A 274 0.88 0.39 -0.48
CA TRP A 274 1.52 0.85 0.74
C TRP A 274 2.64 1.86 0.48
N ARG A 275 3.46 1.65 -0.55
CA ARG A 275 4.48 2.63 -0.97
C ARG A 275 3.85 3.98 -1.34
N GLU A 276 2.75 4.00 -2.09
CA GLU A 276 2.03 5.24 -2.42
C GLU A 276 1.54 6.02 -1.18
N VAL A 277 1.27 5.32 -0.07
CA VAL A 277 0.87 5.93 1.21
C VAL A 277 2.07 6.42 2.02
N LEU A 278 3.11 5.60 2.10
CA LEU A 278 4.25 5.79 3.01
C LEU A 278 5.35 6.67 2.43
N THR A 279 5.57 6.65 1.11
CA THR A 279 6.79 7.22 0.50
C THR A 279 6.54 8.27 -0.57
N ARG A 280 5.29 8.50 -0.98
CA ARG A 280 4.99 9.49 -2.03
C ARG A 280 5.13 10.93 -1.52
N GLY A 281 5.67 11.81 -2.35
CA GLY A 281 5.71 13.26 -2.11
C GLY A 281 6.81 13.64 -1.13
N ASN A 282 6.63 14.75 -0.43
CA ASN A 282 7.57 15.22 0.59
C ASN A 282 7.02 15.04 2.02
N ARG A 283 7.81 15.48 3.01
CA ARG A 283 7.45 15.40 4.44
C ARG A 283 6.14 16.11 4.79
N GLU A 284 5.83 17.23 4.15
CA GLU A 284 4.59 17.96 4.38
C GLU A 284 3.39 17.22 3.78
N ASP A 285 3.52 16.67 2.58
CA ASP A 285 2.48 15.85 1.96
C ASP A 285 2.11 14.64 2.83
N ALA A 286 3.07 14.13 3.62
CA ALA A 286 2.92 12.97 4.49
C ALA A 286 2.53 13.30 5.94
N LYS A 287 2.35 14.58 6.30
CA LYS A 287 2.12 15.03 7.68
C LYS A 287 1.00 14.29 8.41
N GLN A 288 -0.17 14.19 7.77
CA GLN A 288 -1.33 13.53 8.37
C GLN A 288 -1.11 12.01 8.52
N THR A 289 -0.52 11.37 7.51
CA THR A 289 -0.21 9.94 7.54
C THR A 289 0.83 9.62 8.62
N ARG A 290 1.88 10.46 8.75
CA ARG A 290 2.89 10.35 9.80
C ARG A 290 2.28 10.44 11.19
N TYR A 291 1.39 11.41 11.41
CA TYR A 291 0.68 11.57 12.68
C TYR A 291 -0.17 10.35 13.04
N ILE A 292 -0.99 9.86 12.10
CA ILE A 292 -1.85 8.68 12.32
C ILE A 292 -1.03 7.42 12.55
N LEU A 293 0.03 7.23 11.76
CA LEU A 293 0.94 6.09 11.92
C LEU A 293 1.60 6.11 13.29
N ALA A 294 2.09 7.27 13.75
CA ALA A 294 2.70 7.42 15.07
C ALA A 294 1.74 7.00 16.19
N ILE A 295 0.48 7.47 16.17
CA ILE A 295 -0.53 7.06 17.17
C ILE A 295 -0.75 5.55 17.17
N LEU A 296 -0.86 4.92 15.99
CA LEU A 296 -1.08 3.49 15.92
C LEU A 296 0.11 2.71 16.48
N LEU A 297 1.33 3.12 16.14
CA LEU A 297 2.56 2.49 16.65
C LEU A 297 2.73 2.69 18.16
N ASP A 298 2.28 3.82 18.71
CA ASP A 298 2.25 4.06 20.15
C ASP A 298 1.20 3.18 20.86
N CYS A 299 0.04 2.94 20.24
CA CYS A 299 -0.93 1.98 20.78
C CYS A 299 -0.36 0.55 20.82
N LEU A 300 0.39 0.16 19.79
CA LEU A 300 1.07 -1.14 19.72
C LEU A 300 2.17 -1.26 20.77
N SER A 301 2.94 -0.20 21.02
CA SER A 301 4.04 -0.22 21.99
C SER A 301 3.60 -0.32 23.44
N GLN A 302 2.39 0.16 23.76
CA GLN A 302 1.84 0.14 25.12
C GLN A 302 1.23 -1.22 25.52
N SER A 303 1.13 -2.17 24.59
CA SER A 303 0.52 -3.47 24.83
C SER A 303 1.53 -4.61 24.75
N THR A 304 1.34 -5.63 25.58
CA THR A 304 2.07 -6.91 25.50
C THR A 304 1.32 -7.96 24.68
N ASN A 305 0.14 -7.61 24.15
CA ASN A 305 -0.65 -8.51 23.33
C ASN A 305 -0.08 -8.63 21.92
N GLU A 306 -0.39 -9.74 21.25
CA GLU A 306 -0.07 -9.92 19.83
C GLU A 306 -0.60 -8.76 18.97
N PRO A 307 0.16 -8.29 17.94
CA PRO A 307 -0.19 -7.12 17.15
C PRO A 307 -1.63 -7.13 16.62
N LYS A 308 -2.08 -8.27 16.10
CA LYS A 308 -3.44 -8.42 15.58
C LYS A 308 -4.51 -8.07 16.63
N THR A 309 -4.32 -8.51 17.88
CA THR A 309 -5.26 -8.27 18.98
C THR A 309 -5.35 -6.78 19.31
N VAL A 310 -4.21 -6.08 19.30
CA VAL A 310 -4.16 -4.63 19.52
C VAL A 310 -4.87 -3.90 18.39
N LEU A 311 -4.60 -4.26 17.13
CA LEU A 311 -5.23 -3.66 15.97
C LEU A 311 -6.76 -3.87 15.97
N ASP A 312 -7.22 -5.09 16.29
CA ASP A 312 -8.65 -5.40 16.43
C ASP A 312 -9.28 -4.59 17.57
N GLY A 313 -8.55 -4.40 18.69
CA GLY A 313 -8.97 -3.55 19.80
C GLY A 313 -9.14 -2.08 19.43
N VAL A 314 -8.21 -1.52 18.64
CA VAL A 314 -8.30 -0.15 18.10
C VAL A 314 -9.56 0.00 17.23
N VAL A 315 -9.82 -0.97 16.36
CA VAL A 315 -11.03 -1.00 15.52
C VAL A 315 -12.29 -1.08 16.37
N ALA A 316 -12.34 -1.99 17.35
CA ALA A 316 -13.50 -2.17 18.22
C ALA A 316 -13.81 -0.92 19.05
N ASN A 317 -12.77 -0.30 19.62
CA ASN A 317 -12.90 0.94 20.40
C ASN A 317 -13.46 2.08 19.54
N TYR A 318 -12.97 2.25 18.31
CA TYR A 318 -13.49 3.27 17.40
C TYR A 318 -14.97 3.03 17.05
N LEU A 319 -15.36 1.78 16.76
CA LEU A 319 -16.75 1.45 16.42
C LEU A 319 -17.71 1.63 17.61
N ALA A 320 -17.25 1.35 18.83
CA ALA A 320 -18.05 1.48 20.05
C ALA A 320 -18.25 2.96 20.47
N ASN A 321 -17.25 3.82 20.22
CA ASN A 321 -17.28 5.22 20.62
C ASN A 321 -17.77 6.18 19.51
N ALA A 322 -18.24 5.65 18.38
CA ALA A 322 -18.71 6.47 17.27
C ALA A 322 -19.97 7.27 17.68
N PRO A 323 -19.95 8.62 17.57
CA PRO A 323 -21.09 9.45 17.96
C PRO A 323 -22.27 9.16 17.04
N THR A 324 -23.30 8.52 17.60
CA THR A 324 -24.50 8.12 16.88
C THR A 324 -25.44 9.30 16.58
N SER A 325 -25.23 10.44 17.24
CA SER A 325 -26.04 11.66 17.11
C SER A 325 -25.85 12.38 15.77
N SER A 326 -24.68 12.26 15.14
CA SER A 326 -24.34 12.88 13.84
C SER A 326 -24.44 11.94 12.64
N GLY A 327 -24.88 10.69 12.86
CA GLY A 327 -24.82 9.63 11.87
C GLY A 327 -23.40 9.10 11.64
N TYR A 328 -23.30 7.98 10.91
CA TYR A 328 -22.01 7.33 10.59
C TYR A 328 -21.47 7.81 9.25
N ASP A 329 -20.26 8.35 9.21
CA ASP A 329 -19.60 8.79 7.97
C ASP A 329 -19.02 7.63 7.14
N TRP A 330 -18.49 7.95 5.96
CA TRP A 330 -17.86 6.97 5.07
C TRP A 330 -16.73 6.19 5.73
N ARG A 331 -15.98 6.83 6.65
CA ARG A 331 -14.83 6.24 7.33
C ARG A 331 -15.29 5.18 8.31
N TRP A 332 -16.37 5.44 9.04
CA TRP A 332 -16.98 4.44 9.92
C TRP A 332 -17.41 3.19 9.15
N TYR A 333 -18.07 3.38 8.00
CA TYR A 333 -18.48 2.26 7.15
C TYR A 333 -17.29 1.48 6.59
N LEU A 334 -16.26 2.19 6.10
CA LEU A 334 -15.03 1.55 5.66
C LEU A 334 -14.39 0.75 6.78
N VAL A 335 -14.35 1.24 8.03
CA VAL A 335 -13.79 0.52 9.19
C VAL A 335 -14.61 -0.73 9.53
N LYS A 336 -15.94 -0.60 9.61
CA LYS A 336 -16.84 -1.68 10.01
C LYS A 336 -16.91 -2.83 9.01
N TYR A 337 -16.94 -2.52 7.71
CA TYR A 337 -17.21 -3.50 6.67
C TYR A 337 -15.97 -3.75 5.82
N SER A 338 -15.25 -4.84 6.11
CA SER A 338 -14.02 -5.21 5.41
C SER A 338 -14.17 -5.36 3.90
N ILE A 339 -15.35 -5.75 3.41
CA ILE A 339 -15.66 -5.84 1.96
C ILE A 339 -15.51 -4.49 1.25
N MET A 340 -15.71 -3.38 1.97
CA MET A 340 -15.51 -2.03 1.45
C MET A 340 -14.02 -1.66 1.31
N ARG A 341 -13.11 -2.52 1.81
CA ARG A 341 -11.64 -2.44 1.70
C ARG A 341 -11.02 -3.58 0.89
N ASP A 342 -11.85 -4.39 0.24
CA ASP A 342 -11.42 -5.62 -0.44
C ASP A 342 -10.88 -5.40 -1.86
N GLY A 343 -10.85 -4.15 -2.33
CA GLY A 343 -10.26 -3.78 -3.62
C GLY A 343 -8.76 -4.04 -3.64
N ASN A 344 -8.23 -4.50 -4.78
CA ASN A 344 -6.83 -4.90 -4.88
C ASN A 344 -5.84 -3.73 -4.75
N SER A 345 -6.28 -2.52 -5.12
CA SER A 345 -5.39 -1.36 -5.24
C SER A 345 -5.34 -0.44 -4.02
N GLY A 346 -6.29 -0.53 -3.09
CA GLY A 346 -6.44 0.48 -2.01
C GLY A 346 -6.75 1.89 -2.52
N ILE A 347 -7.16 2.05 -3.79
CA ILE A 347 -7.47 3.35 -4.40
C ILE A 347 -8.97 3.59 -4.42
N TYR A 348 -9.35 4.79 -3.97
CA TYR A 348 -10.73 5.24 -3.97
C TYR A 348 -10.87 6.54 -4.75
N VAL A 349 -12.03 6.70 -5.37
CA VAL A 349 -12.44 7.97 -5.98
C VAL A 349 -13.81 8.30 -5.42
N GLY A 350 -13.98 9.51 -4.92
CA GLY A 350 -15.28 10.01 -4.50
C GLY A 350 -15.92 10.88 -5.57
N ASN A 351 -17.24 11.06 -5.46
CA ASN A 351 -17.95 12.10 -6.21
C ASN A 351 -17.35 13.47 -5.84
N ASP A 352 -17.24 14.36 -6.83
CA ASP A 352 -16.71 15.73 -6.65
C ASP A 352 -15.32 15.81 -5.98
N ARG A 353 -14.54 14.72 -6.06
CA ARG A 353 -13.21 14.57 -5.44
C ARG A 353 -13.23 14.62 -3.91
N GLU A 354 -14.35 14.26 -3.29
CA GLU A 354 -14.49 14.14 -1.82
C GLU A 354 -14.90 12.72 -1.40
N LEU A 355 -14.34 12.24 -0.29
CA LEU A 355 -14.76 10.96 0.28
C LEU A 355 -16.14 11.12 0.94
N GLY A 356 -17.10 10.28 0.55
CA GLY A 356 -18.48 10.34 1.00
C GLY A 356 -19.20 9.01 0.75
N TYR A 357 -20.50 9.02 0.47
CA TYR A 357 -21.23 7.79 0.16
C TYR A 357 -21.13 7.37 -1.30
N GLY A 358 -20.76 8.30 -2.19
CA GLY A 358 -20.52 8.03 -3.62
C GLY A 358 -19.12 7.52 -3.92
N LEU A 359 -18.60 6.54 -3.17
CA LEU A 359 -17.26 6.00 -3.39
C LEU A 359 -17.19 5.01 -4.55
N CYS A 360 -16.07 5.06 -5.26
CA CYS A 360 -15.62 4.04 -6.20
C CYS A 360 -14.36 3.41 -5.63
N MET A 361 -14.36 2.10 -5.42
CA MET A 361 -13.18 1.31 -5.03
C MET A 361 -12.60 0.65 -6.27
N LEU A 362 -11.42 1.07 -6.65
CA LEU A 362 -10.78 0.62 -7.88
C LEU A 362 -9.96 -0.66 -7.64
N ASP A 363 -9.99 -1.58 -8.59
CA ASP A 363 -9.08 -2.73 -8.57
C ASP A 363 -7.71 -2.40 -9.20
N LYS A 364 -7.64 -1.32 -9.99
CA LYS A 364 -6.42 -0.79 -10.64
C LYS A 364 -6.42 0.76 -10.61
N THR A 365 -5.38 1.37 -11.18
CA THR A 365 -5.21 2.84 -11.17
C THR A 365 -6.12 3.60 -12.15
N GLN A 366 -6.57 2.95 -13.23
CA GLN A 366 -7.37 3.60 -14.29
C GLN A 366 -8.88 3.38 -14.09
N LEU A 367 -9.69 4.41 -14.37
CA LEU A 367 -11.15 4.38 -14.25
C LEU A 367 -11.85 3.62 -15.40
N ASN A 368 -11.13 3.29 -16.47
CA ASN A 368 -11.59 2.35 -17.50
C ASN A 368 -11.51 0.89 -17.07
N SER A 369 -10.89 0.59 -15.92
CA SER A 369 -10.91 -0.75 -15.33
C SER A 369 -12.22 -0.98 -14.59
N ASN A 370 -12.67 -2.24 -14.52
CA ASN A 370 -13.80 -2.60 -13.68
C ASN A 370 -13.53 -2.19 -12.23
N TYR A 371 -14.46 -1.47 -11.63
CA TYR A 371 -14.41 -1.07 -10.23
C TYR A 371 -15.74 -1.39 -9.54
N ARG A 372 -15.74 -1.31 -8.21
CA ARG A 372 -16.92 -1.56 -7.36
C ARG A 372 -17.36 -0.29 -6.64
N ASP A 373 -18.65 -0.19 -6.38
CA ASP A 373 -19.15 0.73 -5.35
C ASP A 373 -19.09 0.01 -3.98
N PRO A 374 -18.33 0.52 -2.99
CA PRO A 374 -18.16 -0.15 -1.70
C PRO A 374 -19.48 -0.35 -0.96
N PHE A 375 -20.40 0.62 -1.01
CA PHE A 375 -21.66 0.54 -0.27
C PHE A 375 -22.56 -0.51 -0.87
N LEU A 376 -22.65 -0.55 -2.20
CA LEU A 376 -23.42 -1.57 -2.90
C LEU A 376 -22.83 -2.96 -2.66
N SER A 377 -21.50 -3.12 -2.73
CA SER A 377 -20.81 -4.38 -2.41
C SER A 377 -21.14 -4.88 -1.00
N ALA A 378 -21.18 -3.97 -0.03
CA ALA A 378 -21.45 -4.32 1.36
C ALA A 378 -22.92 -4.66 1.60
N ILE A 379 -23.85 -4.01 0.90
CA ILE A 379 -25.27 -4.34 0.92
C ILE A 379 -25.53 -5.75 0.36
N ILE A 380 -24.95 -6.09 -0.79
CA ILE A 380 -25.09 -7.43 -1.40
C ILE A 380 -24.63 -8.49 -0.41
N LYS A 381 -23.46 -8.27 0.20
CA LYS A 381 -22.89 -9.20 1.18
C LYS A 381 -23.77 -9.35 2.42
N GLN A 382 -24.37 -8.27 2.91
CA GLN A 382 -25.30 -8.34 4.06
C GLN A 382 -26.63 -9.00 3.71
N ALA A 383 -27.13 -8.78 2.49
CA ALA A 383 -28.34 -9.41 2.00
C ALA A 383 -28.18 -10.91 1.72
N ALA A 384 -26.94 -11.44 1.77
CA ALA A 384 -26.59 -12.80 1.35
C ALA A 384 -27.09 -13.12 -0.07
N ALA A 385 -27.12 -12.12 -0.95
CA ALA A 385 -27.53 -12.31 -2.33
C ALA A 385 -26.45 -13.06 -3.11
N SER A 386 -26.85 -14.05 -3.91
CA SER A 386 -25.94 -14.79 -4.80
C SER A 386 -25.39 -13.90 -5.91
N ASP A 387 -24.18 -14.16 -6.39
CA ASP A 387 -23.55 -13.38 -7.47
C ASP A 387 -24.40 -13.36 -8.77
N ASP A 388 -25.15 -14.43 -9.06
CA ASP A 388 -26.07 -14.50 -10.22
C ASP A 388 -27.22 -13.46 -10.15
N PHE A 389 -27.45 -12.89 -8.96
CA PHE A 389 -28.53 -11.94 -8.71
C PHE A 389 -28.15 -10.49 -9.04
N VAL A 390 -26.87 -10.18 -9.18
CA VAL A 390 -26.42 -8.78 -9.22
C VAL A 390 -25.30 -8.55 -10.23
N ARG A 391 -25.39 -7.43 -10.97
CA ARG A 391 -24.24 -6.86 -11.69
C ARG A 391 -23.72 -5.64 -10.94
N ASP A 392 -22.64 -5.82 -10.19
CA ASP A 392 -22.07 -4.83 -9.25
C ASP A 392 -20.71 -4.23 -9.71
N ARG A 393 -20.30 -4.57 -10.94
CA ARG A 393 -19.08 -4.04 -11.57
C ARG A 393 -19.43 -2.90 -12.50
N PHE A 394 -18.67 -1.82 -12.36
CA PHE A 394 -18.87 -0.58 -13.12
C PHE A 394 -17.62 -0.25 -13.94
N ASN A 395 -17.82 0.47 -15.03
CA ASN A 395 -16.76 1.06 -15.84
C ASN A 395 -17.09 2.53 -16.13
N GLY A 396 -16.11 3.28 -16.66
CA GLY A 396 -16.29 4.69 -16.98
C GLY A 396 -15.94 5.65 -15.83
N TYR A 397 -16.21 6.94 -16.01
CA TYR A 397 -15.79 7.95 -15.04
C TYR A 397 -16.55 7.87 -13.71
N ALA A 398 -15.89 8.22 -12.61
CA ALA A 398 -16.47 8.15 -11.27
C ALA A 398 -17.71 9.03 -11.06
N HIS A 399 -17.93 10.06 -11.88
CA HIS A 399 -19.13 10.91 -11.81
C HIS A 399 -20.33 10.32 -12.58
N MET A 400 -20.12 9.27 -13.38
CA MET A 400 -21.21 8.61 -14.10
C MET A 400 -22.09 7.80 -13.12
N PRO A 401 -23.40 7.70 -13.37
CA PRO A 401 -24.29 6.89 -12.55
C PRO A 401 -23.84 5.42 -12.48
N ARG A 402 -23.69 4.90 -11.25
CA ARG A 402 -23.34 3.50 -10.97
C ARG A 402 -24.59 2.74 -10.59
N LEU A 403 -25.27 2.24 -11.61
CA LEU A 403 -26.55 1.56 -11.47
C LEU A 403 -26.31 0.06 -11.30
N MET A 404 -26.29 -0.42 -10.05
CA MET A 404 -26.26 -1.85 -9.77
C MET A 404 -27.58 -2.46 -10.21
N VAL A 405 -27.53 -3.43 -11.11
CA VAL A 405 -28.75 -4.07 -11.64
C VAL A 405 -29.03 -5.34 -10.86
N LEU A 406 -30.23 -5.45 -10.29
CA LEU A 406 -30.77 -6.69 -9.76
C LEU A 406 -31.29 -7.52 -10.93
N THR A 407 -30.62 -8.61 -11.26
CA THR A 407 -30.80 -9.33 -12.55
C THR A 407 -32.19 -9.96 -12.70
N ARG A 408 -32.84 -10.35 -11.59
CA ARG A 408 -34.18 -10.97 -11.63
C ARG A 408 -35.32 -9.97 -11.75
N SER A 409 -35.23 -8.84 -11.05
CA SER A 409 -36.30 -7.82 -11.07
C SER A 409 -36.08 -6.77 -12.15
N GLY A 410 -34.84 -6.54 -12.59
CA GLY A 410 -34.47 -5.43 -13.47
C GLY A 410 -34.36 -4.08 -12.75
N THR A 411 -34.67 -4.03 -11.45
CA THR A 411 -34.54 -2.83 -10.61
C THR A 411 -33.08 -2.42 -10.53
N LYS A 412 -32.80 -1.11 -10.64
CA LYS A 412 -31.43 -0.59 -10.57
C LYS A 412 -31.26 0.22 -9.30
N ILE A 413 -30.16 0.04 -8.58
CA ILE A 413 -29.86 0.73 -7.33
C ILE A 413 -28.55 1.48 -7.46
N GLN A 414 -28.52 2.73 -7.01
CA GLN A 414 -27.32 3.57 -6.95
C GLN A 414 -27.17 4.15 -5.56
N CYS A 415 -25.93 4.09 -5.03
CA CYS A 415 -25.59 4.81 -3.81
C CYS A 415 -25.40 6.31 -4.11
N VAL A 416 -26.09 7.18 -3.38
CA VAL A 416 -26.03 8.64 -3.49
C VAL A 416 -25.86 9.28 -2.10
N PRO A 417 -25.42 10.56 -2.01
CA PRO A 417 -25.16 11.20 -0.71
C PRO A 417 -26.33 11.19 0.29
N ASP A 418 -27.57 11.16 -0.21
CA ASP A 418 -28.79 11.22 0.60
C ASP A 418 -29.49 9.87 0.79
N GLY A 419 -28.88 8.76 0.34
CA GLY A 419 -29.45 7.41 0.46
C GLY A 419 -29.24 6.58 -0.80
N TYR A 420 -30.33 5.97 -1.28
CA TYR A 420 -30.29 5.15 -2.50
C TYR A 420 -31.23 5.71 -3.56
N ARG A 421 -30.69 5.94 -4.76
CA ARG A 421 -31.54 6.11 -5.93
C ARG A 421 -31.94 4.73 -6.43
N VAL A 422 -33.25 4.49 -6.56
CA VAL A 422 -33.83 3.21 -6.96
C VAL A 422 -34.64 3.45 -8.21
N ILE A 423 -34.22 2.86 -9.32
CA ILE A 423 -34.83 3.03 -10.64
C ILE A 423 -35.74 1.83 -10.92
N PRO A 424 -37.00 2.07 -11.32
CA PRO A 424 -37.95 1.00 -11.65
C PRO A 424 -37.44 0.11 -12.79
N PRO A 425 -37.86 -1.16 -12.83
CA PRO A 425 -37.61 -2.02 -13.97
C PRO A 425 -38.44 -1.61 -15.18
N GLU A 426 -37.94 -1.91 -16.38
CA GLU A 426 -38.65 -1.64 -17.64
C GLU A 426 -39.79 -2.65 -17.89
N ASP A 427 -39.70 -3.85 -17.31
CA ASP A 427 -40.74 -4.87 -17.40
C ASP A 427 -41.97 -4.51 -16.56
N VAL A 428 -43.16 -4.55 -17.18
CA VAL A 428 -44.42 -4.11 -16.56
C VAL A 428 -44.80 -4.97 -15.35
N ALA A 429 -44.58 -6.28 -15.41
CA ALA A 429 -44.92 -7.19 -14.32
C ALA A 429 -44.00 -6.98 -13.11
N GLN A 430 -42.71 -6.80 -13.35
CA GLN A 430 -41.74 -6.44 -12.31
C GLN A 430 -42.00 -5.03 -11.75
N ASN A 431 -42.51 -4.10 -12.56
CA ASN A 431 -42.80 -2.75 -12.13
C ASN A 431 -43.95 -2.70 -11.10
N SER A 432 -44.98 -3.53 -11.24
CA SER A 432 -46.02 -3.65 -10.20
C SER A 432 -45.46 -4.12 -8.85
N THR A 433 -44.56 -5.10 -8.87
CA THR A 433 -43.84 -5.55 -7.66
C THR A 433 -42.95 -4.45 -7.08
N TYR A 434 -42.26 -3.71 -7.94
CA TYR A 434 -41.46 -2.55 -7.54
C TYR A 434 -42.31 -1.49 -6.84
N LEU A 435 -43.49 -1.13 -7.36
CA LEU A 435 -44.36 -0.12 -6.75
C LEU A 435 -44.82 -0.51 -5.34
N ALA A 436 -45.07 -1.79 -5.08
CA ALA A 436 -45.40 -2.28 -3.74
C ALA A 436 -44.22 -2.11 -2.77
N ILE A 437 -43.00 -2.44 -3.21
CA ILE A 437 -41.76 -2.24 -2.44
C ILE A 437 -41.50 -0.74 -2.23
N ALA A 438 -41.68 0.08 -3.26
CA ALA A 438 -41.51 1.52 -3.18
C ALA A 438 -42.44 2.15 -2.14
N GLY A 439 -43.71 1.71 -2.10
CA GLY A 439 -44.67 2.11 -1.07
C GLY A 439 -44.26 1.66 0.33
N GLN A 440 -43.77 0.41 0.49
CA GLN A 440 -43.32 -0.13 1.78
C GLN A 440 -42.14 0.66 2.36
N TYR A 441 -41.17 1.05 1.53
CA TYR A 441 -39.95 1.73 1.96
C TYR A 441 -40.03 3.27 1.85
N GLY A 442 -41.15 3.83 1.38
CA GLY A 442 -41.33 5.27 1.22
C GLY A 442 -40.45 5.89 0.13
N ILE A 443 -40.16 5.15 -0.93
CA ILE A 443 -39.36 5.63 -2.07
C ILE A 443 -40.18 6.69 -2.82
N THR A 444 -39.64 7.90 -2.93
CA THR A 444 -40.30 9.04 -3.59
C THR A 444 -39.34 9.68 -4.60
N ASN A 445 -39.81 9.98 -5.81
CA ASN A 445 -38.97 10.48 -6.91
C ASN A 445 -37.70 9.64 -7.13
N ASP A 446 -37.85 8.32 -7.14
CA ASP A 446 -36.76 7.34 -7.24
C ASP A 446 -35.70 7.44 -6.14
N LEU A 447 -35.99 8.10 -5.01
CA LEU A 447 -35.08 8.26 -3.88
C LEU A 447 -35.63 7.57 -2.63
N LEU A 448 -34.86 6.61 -2.14
CA LEU A 448 -34.93 6.11 -0.77
C LEU A 448 -34.02 6.99 0.10
N SER A 449 -34.61 8.01 0.70
CA SER A 449 -33.89 8.94 1.58
C SER A 449 -33.50 8.25 2.88
N ILE A 450 -32.23 8.38 3.27
CA ILE A 450 -31.73 7.88 4.54
C ILE A 450 -31.28 9.10 5.34
N ALA A 451 -32.09 9.47 6.32
CA ALA A 451 -31.77 10.57 7.22
C ALA A 451 -30.42 10.30 7.90
N LYS A 452 -29.49 11.26 7.80
CA LYS A 452 -28.15 11.18 8.40
C LYS A 452 -28.17 11.28 9.95
N VAL A 453 -29.31 11.04 10.63
CA VAL A 453 -29.50 11.50 12.00
C VAL A 453 -30.08 10.40 12.92
N SER A 454 -29.39 10.22 14.05
CA SER A 454 -29.70 9.41 15.24
C SER A 454 -29.34 7.91 15.23
N ALA A 455 -28.99 7.42 16.41
CA ALA A 455 -28.64 6.02 16.72
C ALA A 455 -29.73 5.01 16.33
N ASP A 456 -30.97 5.48 16.25
CA ASP A 456 -32.16 4.68 16.00
C ASP A 456 -32.56 4.66 14.51
N SER A 457 -31.94 5.51 13.68
CA SER A 457 -32.17 5.52 12.24
C SER A 457 -31.51 4.31 11.54
N PRO A 458 -32.20 3.66 10.60
CA PRO A 458 -31.61 2.59 9.81
C PRO A 458 -30.32 3.05 9.10
N SER A 459 -29.18 2.44 9.44
CA SER A 459 -27.90 2.71 8.75
C SER A 459 -28.04 2.45 7.25
N MET A 460 -27.24 3.16 6.42
CA MET A 460 -27.18 2.97 4.95
C MET A 460 -27.25 1.49 4.54
N LEU A 461 -26.40 0.64 5.13
CA LEU A 461 -26.36 -0.78 4.75
C LEU A 461 -27.56 -1.60 5.23
N ARG A 462 -28.15 -1.28 6.39
CA ARG A 462 -29.35 -1.98 6.89
C ARG A 462 -30.52 -1.72 5.95
N THR A 463 -30.75 -0.47 5.58
CA THR A 463 -31.84 -0.08 4.68
C THR A 463 -31.63 -0.67 3.29
N GLY A 464 -30.41 -0.55 2.75
CA GLY A 464 -30.11 -1.09 1.43
C GLY A 464 -30.19 -2.62 1.35
N SER A 465 -29.76 -3.35 2.39
CA SER A 465 -29.87 -4.82 2.41
C SER A 465 -31.31 -5.28 2.48
N LEU A 466 -32.16 -4.64 3.28
CA LEU A 466 -33.59 -4.92 3.31
C LEU A 466 -34.28 -4.65 1.97
N LEU A 467 -33.90 -3.57 1.30
CA LEU A 467 -34.36 -3.26 -0.06
C LEU A 467 -33.99 -4.40 -1.04
N VAL A 468 -32.72 -4.82 -1.06
CA VAL A 468 -32.26 -5.90 -1.94
C VAL A 468 -32.98 -7.23 -1.65
N VAL A 469 -33.13 -7.60 -0.37
CA VAL A 469 -33.84 -8.83 0.03
C VAL A 469 -35.32 -8.78 -0.38
N SER A 470 -35.98 -7.62 -0.25
CA SER A 470 -37.40 -7.48 -0.61
C SER A 470 -37.60 -7.55 -2.13
N SER A 471 -36.67 -7.00 -2.90
CA SER A 471 -36.63 -7.15 -4.36
C SER A 471 -36.29 -8.58 -4.80
N TRP A 472 -35.58 -9.34 -3.97
CA TRP A 472 -35.26 -10.75 -4.21
C TRP A 472 -36.44 -11.68 -3.95
N ALA A 473 -37.07 -11.58 -2.78
CA ALA A 473 -38.13 -12.48 -2.33
C ALA A 473 -39.41 -12.43 -3.17
N ASN A 474 -39.68 -11.30 -3.84
CA ASN A 474 -40.88 -11.11 -4.65
C ASN A 474 -40.69 -11.41 -6.16
N SER A 475 -39.53 -11.95 -6.56
CA SER A 475 -39.33 -12.49 -7.92
C SER A 475 -39.89 -13.91 -7.99
N SER A 476 -41.00 -14.09 -8.70
CA SER A 476 -41.85 -15.29 -8.74
C SER A 476 -41.09 -16.62 -8.96
N LEU A 477 -40.97 -17.47 -7.92
CA LEU A 477 -41.03 -18.96 -7.89
C LEU A 477 -40.76 -19.47 -6.43
N PRO A 478 -41.27 -20.66 -6.03
CA PRO A 478 -41.46 -21.02 -4.62
C PRO A 478 -40.27 -21.82 -4.06
N ASP A 479 -39.67 -21.35 -2.97
CA ASP A 479 -39.35 -22.13 -1.76
C ASP A 479 -38.54 -21.26 -0.80
N PHE A 480 -39.13 -20.91 0.36
CA PHE A 480 -38.42 -20.15 1.39
C PHE A 480 -38.77 -20.64 2.80
N SER A 481 -37.88 -21.44 3.36
CA SER A 481 -37.86 -21.83 4.78
C SER A 481 -36.61 -21.36 5.53
N SER A 482 -35.94 -20.30 5.10
CA SER A 482 -34.65 -19.85 5.69
C SER A 482 -34.56 -18.36 6.09
N ILE A 483 -35.64 -17.57 5.98
CA ILE A 483 -35.61 -16.11 6.28
C ILE A 483 -35.80 -15.78 7.79
N ALA A 484 -35.93 -16.78 8.67
CA ALA A 484 -36.23 -16.53 10.09
C ALA A 484 -35.09 -15.90 10.93
N TYR A 485 -33.87 -15.72 10.40
CA TYR A 485 -32.73 -15.29 11.22
C TYR A 485 -32.52 -13.77 11.35
N LEU A 486 -33.20 -12.93 10.56
CA LEU A 486 -33.02 -11.46 10.61
C LEU A 486 -34.06 -10.71 11.46
N ALA A 487 -35.09 -11.40 11.99
CA ALA A 487 -36.19 -10.76 12.71
C ALA A 487 -36.12 -10.85 14.25
N THR A 488 -35.27 -11.69 14.85
CA THR A 488 -35.17 -11.84 16.31
C THR A 488 -33.93 -11.16 16.90
N PHE A 489 -33.95 -9.84 16.94
CA PHE A 489 -33.19 -9.03 17.92
C PHE A 489 -34.02 -7.81 18.31
N SER A 490 -35.26 -8.05 18.74
CA SER A 490 -36.07 -7.05 19.43
C SER A 490 -37.14 -7.76 20.26
N SER A 491 -36.78 -8.14 21.49
CA SER A 491 -37.64 -8.10 22.68
C SER A 491 -37.10 -8.98 23.80
N THR A 492 -36.18 -8.46 24.63
CA THR A 492 -36.11 -8.83 26.05
C THR A 492 -35.58 -7.65 26.84
N ALA A 493 -36.46 -6.70 27.11
CA ALA A 493 -36.32 -5.76 28.21
C ALA A 493 -37.73 -5.45 28.73
N SER A 494 -38.38 -6.45 29.32
CA SER A 494 -39.57 -6.23 30.13
C SER A 494 -39.14 -5.78 31.52
N ARG A 495 -39.66 -4.61 31.91
CA ARG A 495 -39.56 -3.99 33.22
C ARG A 495 -39.85 -4.98 34.35
N ARG A 496 -38.94 -5.07 35.31
CA ARG A 496 -39.30 -5.25 36.72
C ARG A 496 -38.63 -4.15 37.54
N SER A 497 -39.41 -3.11 37.79
CA SER A 497 -39.21 -2.16 38.86
C SER A 497 -39.33 -2.86 40.21
N ARG A 498 -38.25 -2.87 41.00
CA ARG A 498 -38.33 -2.84 42.45
C ARG A 498 -37.40 -1.76 42.97
N SER A 499 -38.04 -0.78 43.61
CA SER A 499 -37.48 0.18 44.54
C SER A 499 -36.54 -0.48 45.55
N ILE A 500 -35.43 0.19 45.87
CA ILE A 500 -35.04 0.67 47.21
C ILE A 500 -33.66 1.31 47.03
N VAL A 501 -33.59 2.64 47.17
CA VAL A 501 -32.36 3.36 47.53
C VAL A 501 -32.49 3.62 49.03
N GLY A 502 -31.56 3.06 49.78
CA GLY A 502 -31.33 3.34 51.19
C GLY A 502 -29.83 3.22 51.41
N ASP A 503 -29.21 4.40 51.48
CA ASP A 503 -28.07 4.80 52.31
C ASP A 503 -26.79 3.96 52.47
N ASP A 504 -25.72 4.76 52.50
CA ASP A 504 -24.53 4.69 53.34
C ASP A 504 -23.38 3.67 53.12
N SER A 505 -22.22 4.30 52.82
CA SER A 505 -20.94 4.15 53.52
C SER A 505 -20.03 2.93 53.29
N SER A 506 -18.73 3.28 53.19
CA SER A 506 -17.54 2.53 53.62
C SER A 506 -16.93 1.41 52.74
N ASN A 507 -15.71 1.72 52.30
CA ASN A 507 -14.57 0.84 51.97
C ASN A 507 -14.17 -0.04 53.20
N PRO A 508 -13.20 -0.99 53.19
CA PRO A 508 -12.47 -1.70 52.13
C PRO A 508 -12.32 -3.24 52.40
N THR A 509 -11.46 -3.89 51.60
CA THR A 509 -10.50 -4.99 51.95
C THR A 509 -10.86 -6.48 51.76
N ARG A 510 -10.07 -7.08 50.84
CA ARG A 510 -9.16 -8.26 51.02
C ARG A 510 -9.69 -9.71 51.04
N TYR A 511 -8.93 -10.53 50.30
CA TYR A 511 -8.75 -12.01 50.37
C TYR A 511 -10.01 -12.84 50.08
N GLY A 512 -9.96 -13.97 49.39
CA GLY A 512 -8.87 -14.83 48.99
C GLY A 512 -9.44 -16.25 48.90
N GLN A 513 -9.21 -16.90 47.75
CA GLN A 513 -9.08 -18.34 47.58
C GLN A 513 -10.25 -19.31 47.90
N MET A 514 -10.48 -20.15 46.88
CA MET A 514 -10.49 -21.62 46.94
C MET A 514 -11.83 -22.38 46.95
N LEU A 515 -11.88 -23.30 45.96
CA LEU A 515 -12.46 -24.66 46.03
C LEU A 515 -14.00 -24.74 45.99
N SER A 516 -14.66 -25.63 45.25
CA SER A 516 -14.23 -26.77 44.44
C SER A 516 -15.41 -27.25 43.57
N ARG A 517 -15.05 -27.97 42.50
CA ARG A 517 -15.72 -29.16 41.94
C ARG A 517 -17.23 -29.10 41.68
N SER A 518 -17.57 -29.26 40.40
CA SER A 518 -18.35 -30.42 39.95
C SER A 518 -18.03 -30.77 38.50
N LYS A 519 -17.56 -32.01 38.33
CA LYS A 519 -17.38 -32.71 37.05
C LYS A 519 -18.76 -33.07 36.50
N VAL A 520 -18.99 -32.86 35.21
CA VAL A 520 -19.83 -33.76 34.41
C VAL A 520 -19.11 -34.01 33.09
N THR A 521 -18.74 -35.28 32.89
CA THR A 521 -18.18 -35.86 31.68
C THR A 521 -19.32 -36.53 30.93
N ILE A 522 -19.59 -36.18 29.67
CA ILE A 522 -20.14 -37.12 28.68
C ILE A 522 -19.43 -36.90 27.34
N ARG A 523 -18.98 -38.02 26.78
CA ARG A 523 -18.12 -38.21 25.61
C ARG A 523 -18.90 -38.20 24.27
N PRO A 524 -18.19 -38.15 23.12
CA PRO A 524 -18.75 -37.87 21.80
C PRO A 524 -19.20 -39.14 21.07
N THR A 525 -20.13 -38.98 20.12
CA THR A 525 -20.54 -40.05 19.20
C THR A 525 -19.94 -39.82 17.81
N THR A 526 -19.16 -40.80 17.39
CA THR A 526 -18.63 -40.98 16.03
C THR A 526 -19.67 -41.73 15.19
N VAL A 527 -19.89 -41.33 13.93
CA VAL A 527 -20.36 -42.25 12.88
C VAL A 527 -19.48 -42.07 11.65
N CYS A 528 -18.97 -43.21 11.17
CA CYS A 528 -18.14 -43.42 10.01
C CYS A 528 -19.00 -44.09 8.94
N THR A 529 -18.84 -43.70 7.66
CA THR A 529 -19.17 -44.58 6.53
C THR A 529 -18.20 -44.32 5.37
N GLN A 530 -17.64 -45.42 4.86
CA GLN A 530 -16.59 -45.52 3.85
C GLN A 530 -17.09 -45.44 2.40
N ARG A 531 -16.18 -44.96 1.53
CA ARG A 531 -15.83 -45.35 0.14
C ARG A 531 -16.91 -45.84 -0.83
N LEU A 532 -16.89 -45.20 -2.02
CA LEU A 532 -16.97 -45.91 -3.30
C LEU A 532 -15.98 -45.30 -4.30
N ILE A 533 -15.27 -46.19 -4.97
CA ILE A 533 -14.21 -46.02 -5.98
C ILE A 533 -14.86 -45.87 -7.36
N GLY A 534 -14.26 -45.08 -8.24
CA GLY A 534 -14.62 -45.03 -9.67
C GLY A 534 -13.62 -44.22 -10.50
N GLU A 535 -12.65 -44.91 -11.08
CA GLU A 535 -11.70 -44.45 -12.10
C GLU A 535 -12.41 -44.06 -13.41
N ILE A 536 -12.06 -42.91 -14.02
CA ILE A 536 -11.93 -42.61 -15.47
C ILE A 536 -11.18 -41.26 -15.52
N GLY A 537 -10.11 -40.94 -16.25
CA GLY A 537 -9.37 -41.55 -17.35
C GLY A 537 -8.60 -40.39 -18.01
N PHE A 538 -7.28 -40.54 -18.12
CA PHE A 538 -6.35 -39.62 -18.76
C PHE A 538 -6.68 -39.40 -20.26
N ALA A 539 -6.68 -38.15 -20.74
CA ALA A 539 -6.39 -37.84 -22.14
C ALA A 539 -5.92 -36.38 -22.28
N GLY A 540 -4.63 -36.20 -22.59
CA GLY A 540 -4.05 -34.91 -22.95
C GLY A 540 -4.31 -34.52 -24.41
N ARG A 541 -4.26 -33.20 -24.68
CA ARG A 541 -3.97 -32.56 -25.99
C ARG A 541 -3.29 -31.23 -25.67
N GLN A 542 -1.98 -31.09 -25.82
CA GLN A 542 -1.27 -30.64 -27.04
C GLN A 542 -1.92 -29.47 -27.80
N LEU A 543 -1.36 -28.28 -27.56
CA LEU A 543 -0.72 -27.38 -28.53
C LEU A 543 -1.19 -27.41 -30.00
N SER A 544 -1.70 -26.27 -30.45
CA SER A 544 -1.55 -25.73 -31.82
C SER A 544 -1.85 -24.22 -31.74
N ARG A 545 -0.83 -23.34 -31.76
CA ARG A 545 -0.44 -22.52 -32.93
C ARG A 545 -1.61 -22.08 -33.81
N CYS A 546 -2.08 -20.86 -33.58
CA CYS A 546 -2.14 -19.75 -34.55
C CYS A 546 -2.31 -18.43 -33.77
#